data_AF-A0A9W6LS84-F1
#
_entry.id   AF-A0A9W6LS84-F1
#
_cell.length_a   1.000
_cell.length_b   1.000
_cell.length_c   1.000
_cell.angle_alpha   90.00
_cell.angle_beta   90.00
_cell.angle_gamma   90.00
#
_symmetry.space_group_name_H-M   'P 1'
#
loop_
_entity.id
_entity.type
_entity.pdbx_description
1 polymer ?
#
loop_
_entity_poly.entity_id
_entity_poly.type
_entity_poly.pdbx_seq_one_letter_code
_entity_poly.pdbx_strand_id
1 'polypeptide(L)'
;MNLSLFSFGAASPSKNHARPDRGQGAEADPYEIRAVRRWLYRVACATPPAVRETLAEAFLRRPEAPGPAAEHAFQAALGARLAGGAGSGKAATVAKAADNFYAHQYRQALNPQMGAFAATATQAVLGAGRLPRGALWRRRRQVEMALTETVADAPPILVLDHESVAIPLYLPVAVNLTEWRPMARWLEGGGAPPPASVRRLMLGDRMRCAEAGASARRRPAAGALLAVADAALHSRKLAILALHPFDPDAMGLHVTLFGVEAVTPQTLIRDHGLEGDALTPWLCAAGRLGEKLLFLVGGVEEAFTQCSQNLFVKRPAEAASRRAAQRLAWAPCDPLDTLVGGQFEIFQATVSASGLPGVSPRNGEIGRAGFVARRGRRSFVLIPYFTGNGVHGHAAKLWSNPWSSLIIRDDHTTGSVVTLSGPTRIAPHSWIVAHFPAAAASVARRRRRNGAPADDPEYWFAQRVVDISLQDEAAPLTRLDPARGSCTLHAAGPAHHGKKPTYFAADSLAAYDMRWQHRREAHGRPRDPSGRARRDWLNEAEPALHARLSHLARSAVADVQ
;
A
#
# COMPACT_ATOMS: atom_id res chain seq x y z
N MET A 1 -9.66 62.84 -32.77
CA MET A 1 -10.47 62.78 -34.00
C MET A 1 -11.32 61.51 -33.96
N ASN A 2 -12.63 61.69 -34.20
CA ASN A 2 -13.69 60.72 -34.52
C ASN A 2 -14.19 59.69 -33.48
N LEU A 3 -15.23 60.09 -32.72
CA LEU A 3 -16.65 59.63 -32.80
C LEU A 3 -16.94 58.46 -33.80
N SER A 4 -17.80 57.45 -33.61
CA SER A 4 -19.03 57.28 -32.81
C SER A 4 -19.67 55.88 -33.02
N LEU A 5 -20.38 55.38 -32.00
CA LEU A 5 -21.73 54.71 -31.97
C LEU A 5 -22.07 53.37 -32.68
N PHE A 6 -23.03 52.68 -32.02
CA PHE A 6 -23.85 51.48 -32.36
C PHE A 6 -23.27 50.11 -31.96
N SER A 7 -24.01 49.11 -31.45
CA SER A 7 -25.33 48.98 -30.81
C SER A 7 -25.47 47.53 -30.30
N PHE A 8 -26.52 47.32 -29.51
CA PHE A 8 -27.06 46.13 -28.86
C PHE A 8 -27.05 44.78 -29.62
N GLY A 9 -26.82 43.71 -28.85
CA GLY A 9 -27.77 42.59 -28.70
C GLY A 9 -27.83 41.52 -29.79
N ALA A 10 -27.33 40.32 -29.48
CA ALA A 10 -27.87 39.07 -30.02
C ALA A 10 -27.72 37.95 -28.99
N ALA A 11 -28.87 37.40 -28.60
CA ALA A 11 -29.02 36.25 -27.73
C ALA A 11 -29.13 34.95 -28.55
N SER A 12 -28.75 33.85 -27.89
CA SER A 12 -29.21 32.46 -28.12
C SER A 12 -28.57 31.65 -29.29
N PRO A 13 -28.42 30.31 -29.15
CA PRO A 13 -29.52 29.44 -28.74
C PRO A 13 -29.28 28.61 -27.48
N SER A 14 -30.32 28.66 -26.64
CA SER A 14 -30.78 27.58 -25.76
C SER A 14 -30.64 26.22 -26.45
N LYS A 15 -29.92 25.30 -25.81
CA LYS A 15 -30.01 23.88 -26.13
C LYS A 15 -31.41 23.40 -25.76
N ASN A 16 -32.24 23.23 -26.77
CA ASN A 16 -33.56 22.62 -26.68
C ASN A 16 -33.47 21.29 -25.91
N HIS A 17 -34.25 21.21 -24.83
CA HIS A 17 -34.67 19.95 -24.24
C HIS A 17 -35.58 19.24 -25.23
N ALA A 18 -34.99 18.42 -26.10
CA ALA A 18 -35.72 17.33 -26.72
C ALA A 18 -36.15 16.36 -25.61
N ARG A 19 -37.47 16.24 -25.40
CA ARG A 19 -38.05 15.14 -24.61
C ARG A 19 -37.60 13.82 -25.25
N PRO A 20 -36.97 12.90 -24.50
CA PRO A 20 -36.69 11.59 -25.05
C PRO A 20 -38.01 10.85 -25.23
N ASP A 21 -38.14 10.27 -26.42
CA ASP A 21 -39.19 9.36 -26.83
C ASP A 21 -39.40 8.27 -25.77
N ARG A 22 -40.63 8.16 -25.27
CA ARG A 22 -41.07 7.05 -24.41
C ARG A 22 -41.28 5.84 -25.30
N GLY A 23 -40.23 5.08 -25.59
CA GLY A 23 -40.37 3.99 -26.55
C GLY A 23 -39.23 3.01 -26.71
N GLN A 24 -38.28 2.91 -25.77
CA GLN A 24 -37.37 1.77 -25.66
C GLN A 24 -37.14 1.52 -24.18
N GLY A 25 -37.33 0.28 -23.72
CA GLY A 25 -37.19 -0.08 -22.31
C GLY A 25 -35.83 0.37 -21.79
N ALA A 26 -35.82 1.39 -20.93
CA ALA A 26 -34.60 1.89 -20.32
C ALA A 26 -33.93 0.72 -19.59
N GLU A 27 -32.83 0.25 -20.14
CA GLU A 27 -32.00 -0.76 -19.52
C GLU A 27 -31.63 -0.24 -18.12
N ALA A 28 -32.08 -0.94 -17.08
CA ALA A 28 -31.93 -0.46 -15.71
C ALA A 28 -30.44 -0.23 -15.41
N ASP A 29 -30.07 0.95 -14.92
CA ASP A 29 -28.68 1.28 -14.59
C ASP A 29 -28.12 0.19 -13.66
N PRO A 30 -27.09 -0.59 -14.09
CA PRO A 30 -26.57 -1.71 -13.31
C PRO A 30 -25.89 -1.27 -11.99
N TYR A 31 -25.66 0.03 -11.83
CA TYR A 31 -25.12 0.66 -10.61
C TYR A 31 -26.23 1.16 -9.67
N GLU A 32 -27.49 1.19 -10.10
CA GLU A 32 -28.60 1.58 -9.24
C GLU A 32 -28.84 0.52 -8.16
N ILE A 33 -28.55 0.87 -6.91
CA ILE A 33 -28.73 -0.04 -5.78
C ILE A 33 -30.22 -0.12 -5.43
N ARG A 34 -30.91 -1.10 -6.01
CA ARG A 34 -32.30 -1.45 -5.69
C ARG A 34 -32.52 -1.67 -4.18
N ALA A 35 -33.75 -1.48 -3.71
CA ALA A 35 -34.11 -1.60 -2.30
C ALA A 35 -33.66 -2.93 -1.65
N VAL A 36 -33.85 -4.05 -2.36
CA VAL A 36 -33.42 -5.39 -1.92
C VAL A 36 -31.90 -5.45 -1.71
N ARG A 37 -31.13 -4.89 -2.64
CA ARG A 37 -29.66 -4.88 -2.56
C ARG A 37 -29.17 -3.97 -1.43
N ARG A 38 -29.84 -2.83 -1.19
CA ARG A 38 -29.58 -1.97 -0.01
C ARG A 38 -29.83 -2.71 1.31
N TRP A 39 -30.90 -3.50 1.37
CA TRP A 39 -31.19 -4.34 2.53
C TRP A 39 -30.09 -5.40 2.75
N LEU A 40 -29.69 -6.12 1.70
CA LEU A 40 -28.58 -7.08 1.77
C LEU A 40 -27.26 -6.44 2.22
N TYR A 41 -26.94 -5.23 1.75
CA TYR A 41 -25.77 -4.49 2.23
C TYR A 41 -25.84 -4.20 3.73
N ARG A 42 -27.00 -3.81 4.26
CA ARG A 42 -27.19 -3.59 5.70
C ARG A 42 -27.01 -4.88 6.49
N VAL A 43 -27.57 -5.98 6.01
CA VAL A 43 -27.41 -7.30 6.63
C VAL A 43 -25.93 -7.70 6.65
N ALA A 44 -25.23 -7.60 5.51
CA ALA A 44 -23.79 -7.88 5.43
C ALA A 44 -22.98 -7.01 6.41
N CYS A 45 -23.29 -5.71 6.53
CA CYS A 45 -22.64 -4.82 7.48
C CYS A 45 -22.91 -5.18 8.95
N ALA A 46 -24.07 -5.79 9.25
CA ALA A 46 -24.42 -6.25 10.59
C ALA A 46 -23.75 -7.58 10.96
N THR A 47 -23.21 -8.33 10.00
CA THR A 47 -22.54 -9.62 10.25
C THR A 47 -21.11 -9.45 10.82
N PRO A 48 -20.54 -10.52 11.43
CA PRO A 48 -19.16 -10.51 11.90
C PRO A 48 -18.18 -10.13 10.78
N PRO A 49 -17.16 -9.28 11.05
CA PRO A 49 -16.21 -8.85 10.02
C PRO A 49 -15.59 -10.00 9.21
N ALA A 50 -15.26 -11.10 9.90
CA ALA A 50 -14.61 -12.27 9.30
C ALA A 50 -15.44 -12.99 8.23
N VAL A 51 -16.77 -12.80 8.15
CA VAL A 51 -17.64 -13.43 7.14
C VAL A 51 -18.11 -12.48 6.06
N ARG A 52 -17.83 -11.17 6.19
CA ARG A 52 -18.35 -10.14 5.28
C ARG A 52 -17.91 -10.33 3.84
N GLU A 53 -16.67 -10.77 3.62
CA GLU A 53 -16.15 -11.05 2.28
C GLU A 53 -16.90 -12.23 1.65
N THR A 54 -17.03 -13.35 2.35
CA THR A 54 -17.78 -14.51 1.86
C THR A 54 -19.22 -14.16 1.53
N LEU A 55 -19.90 -13.38 2.38
CA LEU A 55 -21.26 -12.91 2.11
C LEU A 55 -21.32 -11.94 0.95
N ALA A 56 -20.34 -11.04 0.82
CA ALA A 56 -20.28 -10.11 -0.29
C ALA A 56 -20.08 -10.85 -1.62
N GLU A 57 -19.17 -11.83 -1.65
CA GLU A 57 -18.94 -12.66 -2.82
C GLU A 57 -20.18 -13.49 -3.21
N ALA A 58 -20.86 -14.10 -2.23
CA ALA A 58 -22.01 -14.95 -2.49
C ALA A 58 -23.29 -14.16 -2.90
N PHE A 59 -23.54 -13.01 -2.27
CA PHE A 59 -24.85 -12.35 -2.36
C PHE A 59 -24.81 -10.92 -2.92
N LEU A 60 -23.65 -10.25 -2.88
CA LEU A 60 -23.53 -8.84 -3.26
C LEU A 60 -22.71 -8.63 -4.54
N ARG A 61 -22.01 -9.65 -5.02
CA ARG A 61 -21.25 -9.60 -6.27
C ARG A 61 -22.14 -9.22 -7.45
N ARG A 62 -21.65 -8.35 -8.33
CA ARG A 62 -22.25 -8.12 -9.64
C ARG A 62 -21.63 -9.11 -10.63
N PRO A 63 -22.43 -9.75 -11.51
CA PRO A 63 -21.90 -10.67 -12.52
C PRO A 63 -20.75 -10.08 -13.34
N GLU A 64 -20.89 -8.81 -13.73
CA GLU A 64 -19.93 -8.08 -14.57
C GLU A 64 -18.90 -7.25 -13.78
N ALA A 65 -18.87 -7.33 -12.44
CA ALA A 65 -17.90 -6.54 -11.68
C ALA A 65 -16.47 -7.06 -11.96
N PRO A 66 -15.55 -6.18 -12.40
CA PRO A 66 -14.16 -6.55 -12.65
C PRO A 66 -13.37 -6.76 -11.35
N GLY A 67 -13.83 -6.23 -10.21
CA GLY A 67 -13.13 -6.33 -8.92
C GLY A 67 -13.80 -7.25 -7.88
N PRO A 68 -13.13 -7.52 -6.75
CA PRO A 68 -13.68 -8.27 -5.63
C PRO A 68 -14.98 -7.65 -5.09
N ALA A 69 -15.98 -8.49 -4.81
CA ALA A 69 -17.28 -8.05 -4.35
C ALA A 69 -17.22 -7.34 -2.99
N ALA A 70 -16.23 -7.68 -2.16
CA ALA A 70 -16.02 -7.04 -0.87
C ALA A 70 -15.69 -5.54 -0.99
N GLU A 71 -14.91 -5.15 -2.00
CA GLU A 71 -14.56 -3.75 -2.21
C GLU A 71 -15.77 -2.96 -2.71
N HIS A 72 -16.53 -3.53 -3.65
CA HIS A 72 -17.80 -2.97 -4.10
C HIS A 72 -18.84 -2.87 -2.97
N ALA A 73 -18.89 -3.87 -2.09
CA ALA A 73 -19.81 -3.86 -0.96
C ALA A 73 -19.46 -2.81 0.07
N PHE A 74 -18.17 -2.66 0.37
CA PHE A 74 -17.68 -1.57 1.20
C PHE A 74 -18.01 -0.20 0.58
N GLN A 75 -17.78 -0.02 -0.72
CA GLN A 75 -18.07 1.23 -1.43
C GLN A 75 -19.55 1.58 -1.43
N ALA A 76 -20.43 0.59 -1.64
CA ALA A 76 -21.87 0.77 -1.52
C ALA A 76 -22.27 1.21 -0.10
N ALA A 77 -21.69 0.58 0.92
CA ALA A 77 -21.92 0.95 2.32
C ALA A 77 -21.38 2.35 2.65
N LEU A 78 -20.19 2.70 2.14
CA LEU A 78 -19.58 4.02 2.29
C LEU A 78 -20.43 5.08 1.60
N GLY A 79 -20.81 4.88 0.34
CA GLY A 79 -21.68 5.78 -0.42
C GLY A 79 -23.04 5.98 0.25
N ALA A 80 -23.68 4.91 0.72
CA ALA A 80 -24.94 4.99 1.46
C ALA A 80 -24.80 5.76 2.79
N ARG A 81 -23.69 5.59 3.49
CA ARG A 81 -23.38 6.30 4.75
C ARG A 81 -23.08 7.77 4.51
N LEU A 82 -22.33 8.10 3.46
CA LEU A 82 -21.98 9.48 3.07
C LEU A 82 -23.18 10.24 2.48
N ALA A 83 -24.19 9.54 1.97
CA ALA A 83 -25.41 10.13 1.44
C ALA A 83 -26.47 10.45 2.51
N GLY A 84 -26.19 10.21 3.80
CA GLY A 84 -27.12 10.54 4.90
C GLY A 84 -28.50 9.88 4.79
N GLY A 85 -28.62 8.78 4.04
CA GLY A 85 -29.89 8.08 3.80
C GLY A 85 -30.71 8.56 2.60
N ALA A 86 -30.35 9.65 1.90
CA ALA A 86 -31.22 10.27 0.90
C ALA A 86 -30.80 10.14 -0.58
N GLY A 87 -29.67 9.52 -0.93
CA GLY A 87 -29.18 9.51 -2.32
C GLY A 87 -28.71 8.16 -2.85
N SER A 88 -29.50 7.50 -3.71
CA SER A 88 -29.06 6.36 -4.54
C SER A 88 -27.97 6.75 -5.55
N GLY A 89 -28.00 8.01 -6.05
CA GLY A 89 -27.07 8.51 -7.05
C GLY A 89 -25.60 8.53 -6.61
N LYS A 90 -25.30 8.95 -5.37
CA LYS A 90 -23.90 9.01 -4.89
C LYS A 90 -23.28 7.62 -4.71
N ALA A 91 -24.07 6.63 -4.27
CA ALA A 91 -23.60 5.25 -4.16
C ALA A 91 -23.31 4.64 -5.54
N ALA A 92 -24.15 4.91 -6.54
CA ALA A 92 -23.92 4.52 -7.92
C ALA A 92 -22.64 5.18 -8.49
N THR A 93 -22.41 6.47 -8.21
CA THR A 93 -21.17 7.16 -8.61
C THR A 93 -19.92 6.50 -8.03
N VAL A 94 -19.93 6.16 -6.73
CA VAL A 94 -18.79 5.49 -6.08
C VAL A 94 -18.56 4.09 -6.66
N ALA A 95 -19.63 3.31 -6.86
CA ALA A 95 -19.53 1.99 -7.48
C ALA A 95 -19.02 2.04 -8.93
N LYS A 96 -19.44 3.05 -9.71
CA LYS A 96 -18.94 3.29 -11.07
C LYS A 96 -17.48 3.72 -11.09
N ALA A 97 -17.07 4.60 -10.17
CA ALA A 97 -15.67 4.97 -10.02
C ALA A 97 -14.80 3.74 -9.71
N ALA A 98 -15.37 2.74 -9.03
CA ALA A 98 -14.67 1.51 -8.72
C ALA A 98 -14.46 0.56 -9.88
N ASP A 99 -15.52 0.30 -10.64
CA ASP A 99 -15.38 -0.51 -11.85
C ASP A 99 -14.38 0.14 -12.80
N ASN A 100 -14.43 1.48 -12.95
CA ASN A 100 -13.45 2.21 -13.74
C ASN A 100 -12.02 2.05 -13.22
N PHE A 101 -11.80 2.09 -11.89
CA PHE A 101 -10.47 1.88 -11.33
C PHE A 101 -9.94 0.47 -11.61
N TYR A 102 -10.78 -0.56 -11.44
CA TYR A 102 -10.41 -1.94 -11.77
C TYR A 102 -10.14 -2.15 -13.26
N ALA A 103 -11.00 -1.59 -14.12
CA ALA A 103 -10.83 -1.69 -15.57
C ALA A 103 -9.55 -0.99 -16.05
N HIS A 104 -9.25 0.20 -15.53
CA HIS A 104 -8.18 1.04 -16.07
C HIS A 104 -6.84 0.97 -15.32
N GLN A 105 -6.81 0.54 -14.06
CA GLN A 105 -5.59 0.64 -13.24
C GLN A 105 -5.11 -0.67 -12.62
N TYR A 106 -6.00 -1.61 -12.30
CA TYR A 106 -5.63 -2.90 -11.72
C TYR A 106 -5.29 -3.93 -12.78
N ARG A 107 -4.13 -4.59 -12.61
CA ARG A 107 -3.67 -5.69 -13.46
C ARG A 107 -3.31 -6.91 -12.62
N GLN A 108 -3.29 -8.07 -13.25
CA GLN A 108 -2.92 -9.37 -12.64
C GLN A 108 -1.55 -9.86 -13.14
N ALA A 109 -0.84 -8.98 -13.83
CA ALA A 109 0.49 -9.17 -14.38
C ALA A 109 1.20 -7.80 -14.45
N LEU A 110 2.53 -7.84 -14.51
CA LEU A 110 3.40 -6.70 -14.74
C LEU A 110 3.60 -6.54 -16.25
N ASN A 111 3.28 -5.37 -16.79
CA ASN A 111 3.79 -5.01 -18.12
C ASN A 111 5.30 -4.71 -18.01
N PRO A 112 6.02 -4.63 -19.15
CA PRO A 112 7.45 -4.29 -19.17
C PRO A 112 7.84 -3.08 -18.31
N GLN A 113 7.04 -2.01 -18.30
CA GLN A 113 7.32 -0.80 -17.52
C GLN A 113 7.14 -1.01 -16.01
N MET A 114 6.09 -1.72 -15.59
CA MET A 114 5.88 -2.11 -14.19
C MET A 114 7.01 -3.04 -13.71
N GLY A 115 7.38 -4.01 -14.53
CA GLY A 115 8.49 -4.91 -14.26
C GLY A 115 9.82 -4.16 -14.12
N ALA A 116 10.14 -3.28 -15.05
CA ALA A 116 11.35 -2.45 -15.00
C ALA A 116 11.39 -1.55 -13.76
N PHE A 117 10.25 -0.94 -13.40
CA PHE A 117 10.12 -0.12 -12.21
C PHE A 117 10.37 -0.94 -10.92
N ALA A 118 9.75 -2.12 -10.82
CA ALA A 118 9.93 -3.02 -9.68
C ALA A 118 11.38 -3.52 -9.58
N ALA A 119 11.96 -3.98 -10.70
CA ALA A 119 13.32 -4.53 -10.74
C ALA A 119 14.41 -3.50 -10.41
N THR A 120 14.14 -2.22 -10.63
CA THR A 120 15.07 -1.12 -10.31
C THR A 120 14.79 -0.44 -8.98
N ALA A 121 13.72 -0.84 -8.27
CA ALA A 121 13.36 -0.24 -6.98
C ALA A 121 14.54 -0.29 -6.01
N THR A 122 14.75 0.79 -5.26
CA THR A 122 15.82 0.85 -4.26
C THR A 122 15.30 0.55 -2.86
N GLN A 123 13.97 0.55 -2.69
CA GLN A 123 13.28 0.21 -1.46
C GLN A 123 11.97 -0.53 -1.76
N ALA A 124 11.60 -1.43 -0.85
CA ALA A 124 10.29 -2.07 -0.87
C ALA A 124 9.69 -2.09 0.54
N VAL A 125 8.40 -1.74 0.65
CA VAL A 125 7.63 -1.95 1.87
C VAL A 125 6.80 -3.21 1.70
N LEU A 126 6.95 -4.14 2.63
CA LEU A 126 6.25 -5.40 2.64
C LEU A 126 5.11 -5.37 3.66
N GLY A 127 4.02 -6.07 3.36
CA GLY A 127 2.88 -6.21 4.27
C GLY A 127 2.19 -7.56 4.13
N ALA A 128 1.92 -8.24 5.25
CA ALA A 128 1.23 -9.53 5.25
C ALA A 128 0.35 -9.69 6.50
N GLY A 129 -0.65 -10.57 6.42
CA GLY A 129 -1.57 -10.84 7.52
C GLY A 129 -1.25 -12.14 8.23
N ARG A 130 -1.18 -12.12 9.56
CA ARG A 130 -1.13 -13.34 10.36
C ARG A 130 -2.42 -14.16 10.23
N LEU A 131 -2.36 -15.39 10.72
CA LEU A 131 -3.56 -16.20 10.92
C LEU A 131 -4.59 -15.48 11.80
N PRO A 132 -5.89 -15.63 11.50
CA PRO A 132 -6.95 -14.89 12.17
C PRO A 132 -7.16 -15.44 13.58
N ARG A 133 -7.12 -14.57 14.59
CA ARG A 133 -7.28 -14.94 16.01
C ARG A 133 -8.49 -14.26 16.65
N GLY A 134 -9.06 -14.89 17.67
CA GLY A 134 -10.20 -14.40 18.45
C GLY A 134 -11.54 -15.02 18.06
N ALA A 135 -12.55 -14.81 18.92
CA ALA A 135 -13.94 -15.24 18.67
C ALA A 135 -14.52 -14.56 17.43
N LEU A 136 -15.51 -15.18 16.77
CA LEU A 136 -16.05 -14.75 15.46
C LEU A 136 -16.25 -13.23 15.29
N TRP A 137 -16.88 -12.57 16.25
CA TRP A 137 -17.15 -11.11 16.23
C TRP A 137 -15.93 -10.22 16.48
N ARG A 138 -14.89 -10.77 17.11
CA ARG A 138 -13.63 -10.10 17.43
C ARG A 138 -12.46 -10.70 16.65
N ARG A 139 -12.76 -11.56 15.68
CA ARG A 139 -11.76 -12.29 14.91
C ARG A 139 -11.04 -11.29 14.02
N ARG A 140 -9.72 -11.25 14.15
CA ARG A 140 -8.88 -10.28 13.46
C ARG A 140 -7.58 -10.92 13.03
N ARG A 141 -7.06 -10.43 11.91
CA ARG A 141 -5.69 -10.71 11.45
C ARG A 141 -4.84 -9.52 11.83
N GLN A 142 -3.81 -9.78 12.63
CA GLN A 142 -2.77 -8.78 12.83
C GLN A 142 -2.00 -8.62 11.53
N VAL A 143 -1.64 -7.39 11.22
CA VAL A 143 -0.90 -7.03 10.02
C VAL A 143 0.55 -6.81 10.41
N GLU A 144 1.46 -7.49 9.73
CA GLU A 144 2.90 -7.27 9.86
C GLU A 144 3.37 -6.40 8.70
N MET A 145 4.35 -5.55 8.98
CA MET A 145 5.03 -4.73 7.99
C MET A 145 6.53 -4.71 8.22
N ALA A 146 7.26 -4.58 7.13
CA ALA A 146 8.70 -4.39 7.15
C ALA A 146 9.13 -3.53 5.96
N LEU A 147 10.18 -2.73 6.15
CA LEU A 147 10.91 -2.12 5.05
C LEU A 147 12.08 -3.05 4.72
N THR A 148 12.29 -3.37 3.44
CA THR A 148 13.47 -4.14 3.03
C THR A 148 14.73 -3.31 3.25
N GLU A 149 15.80 -3.95 3.72
CA GLU A 149 17.09 -3.28 3.83
C GLU A 149 17.68 -2.99 2.45
N THR A 150 18.31 -1.84 2.30
CA THR A 150 19.05 -1.52 1.08
C THR A 150 20.38 -2.24 1.12
N VAL A 151 20.55 -3.23 0.24
CA VAL A 151 21.80 -3.97 0.09
C VAL A 151 22.47 -3.53 -1.20
N ALA A 152 23.73 -3.10 -1.11
CA ALA A 152 24.49 -2.64 -2.27
C ALA A 152 24.46 -3.70 -3.38
N ASP A 153 24.17 -3.25 -4.60
CA ASP A 153 24.11 -4.05 -5.83
C ASP A 153 23.03 -5.15 -5.85
N ALA A 154 22.23 -5.33 -4.81
CA ALA A 154 21.17 -6.34 -4.74
C ALA A 154 19.80 -5.67 -4.53
N PRO A 155 19.01 -5.49 -5.61
CA PRO A 155 17.68 -4.89 -5.51
C PRO A 155 16.76 -5.66 -4.55
N PRO A 156 15.84 -4.99 -3.85
CA PRO A 156 14.91 -5.60 -2.90
C PRO A 156 13.79 -6.41 -3.59
N ILE A 157 13.72 -6.37 -4.93
CA ILE A 157 12.72 -7.08 -5.73
C ILE A 157 13.41 -7.72 -6.93
N LEU A 158 13.23 -9.03 -7.08
CA LEU A 158 13.56 -9.79 -8.28
C LEU A 158 12.27 -10.06 -9.06
N VAL A 159 12.06 -9.34 -10.16
CA VAL A 159 11.01 -9.68 -11.11
C VAL A 159 11.47 -10.91 -11.88
N LEU A 160 10.70 -11.99 -11.85
CA LEU A 160 11.04 -13.23 -12.55
C LEU A 160 10.43 -13.19 -13.96
N ASP A 161 9.17 -12.82 -14.07
CA ASP A 161 8.45 -12.68 -15.34
C ASP A 161 7.26 -11.72 -15.15
N HIS A 162 6.34 -11.67 -16.12
CA HIS A 162 5.12 -10.86 -16.03
C HIS A 162 4.20 -11.23 -14.86
N GLU A 163 4.23 -12.49 -14.43
CA GLU A 163 3.31 -13.04 -13.44
C GLU A 163 3.97 -13.38 -12.10
N SER A 164 5.30 -13.34 -11.99
CA SER A 164 6.03 -13.86 -10.84
C SER A 164 7.05 -12.86 -10.31
N VAL A 165 7.06 -12.69 -8.99
CA VAL A 165 8.01 -11.82 -8.28
C VAL A 165 8.60 -12.57 -7.09
N ALA A 166 9.88 -12.32 -6.83
CA ALA A 166 10.65 -12.84 -5.72
C ALA A 166 11.19 -11.70 -4.85
N ILE A 167 11.08 -11.84 -3.53
CA ILE A 167 11.66 -10.93 -2.54
C ILE A 167 12.79 -11.66 -1.81
N PRO A 168 14.03 -11.16 -1.85
CA PRO A 168 15.14 -11.77 -1.11
C PRO A 168 14.88 -11.69 0.39
N LEU A 169 15.16 -12.80 1.07
CA LEU A 169 15.12 -12.92 2.52
C LEU A 169 16.49 -13.41 2.98
N TYR A 170 17.23 -12.54 3.65
CA TYR A 170 18.50 -12.89 4.26
C TYR A 170 18.25 -13.36 5.69
N LEU A 171 18.63 -14.60 5.97
CA LEU A 171 18.42 -15.25 7.25
C LEU A 171 19.75 -15.34 8.02
N PRO A 172 19.75 -15.12 9.34
CA PRO A 172 20.92 -15.40 10.14
C PRO A 172 21.29 -16.89 10.02
N VAL A 173 22.58 -17.18 9.84
CA VAL A 173 23.07 -18.55 9.70
C VAL A 173 22.84 -19.31 11.00
N ALA A 174 22.09 -20.42 10.92
CA ALA A 174 21.92 -21.34 12.03
C ALA A 174 23.27 -21.94 12.43
N VAL A 175 23.61 -21.89 13.72
CA VAL A 175 24.96 -22.24 14.21
C VAL A 175 25.18 -23.77 14.17
N ASN A 176 24.11 -24.56 14.08
CA ASN A 176 24.19 -26.02 14.04
C ASN A 176 22.99 -26.69 13.32
N LEU A 177 23.15 -28.00 13.02
CA LEU A 177 22.12 -28.83 12.36
C LEU A 177 20.81 -28.94 13.17
N THR A 178 20.88 -28.82 14.49
CA THR A 178 19.71 -28.85 15.39
C THR A 178 18.82 -27.62 15.26
N GLU A 179 19.37 -26.48 14.81
CA GLU A 179 18.59 -25.28 14.49
C GLU A 179 18.08 -25.27 13.04
N TRP A 180 18.80 -25.91 12.11
CA TRP A 180 18.43 -25.93 10.69
C TRP A 180 17.17 -26.77 10.41
N ARG A 181 17.00 -27.92 11.05
CA ARG A 181 15.80 -28.78 10.83
C ARG A 181 14.48 -28.06 11.17
N PRO A 182 14.33 -27.42 12.36
CA PRO A 182 13.16 -26.60 12.65
C PRO A 182 12.99 -25.42 11.69
N MET A 183 14.09 -24.79 11.28
CA MET A 183 14.06 -23.70 10.30
C MET A 183 13.47 -24.15 8.96
N ALA A 184 13.97 -25.26 8.41
CA ALA A 184 13.48 -25.82 7.15
C ALA A 184 11.97 -26.13 7.20
N ARG A 185 11.51 -26.79 8.27
CA ARG A 185 10.08 -27.10 8.46
C ARG A 185 9.20 -25.85 8.55
N TRP A 186 9.69 -24.79 9.20
CA TRP A 186 8.97 -23.52 9.24
C TRP A 186 8.87 -22.88 7.85
N LEU A 187 9.97 -22.86 7.11
CA LEU A 187 10.05 -22.26 5.77
C LEU A 187 9.22 -23.00 4.73
N GLU A 188 8.99 -24.31 4.89
CA GLU A 188 8.04 -25.08 4.06
C GLU A 188 6.59 -24.57 4.18
N GLY A 189 6.28 -23.75 5.19
CA GLY A 189 4.96 -23.15 5.35
C GLY A 189 3.87 -24.14 5.80
N GLY A 190 4.27 -25.32 6.30
CA GLY A 190 3.38 -26.38 6.78
C GLY A 190 2.81 -26.18 8.19
N GLY A 191 2.84 -24.95 8.72
CA GLY A 191 2.33 -24.61 10.06
C GLY A 191 3.30 -24.90 11.21
N ALA A 192 4.53 -25.33 10.93
CA ALA A 192 5.57 -25.40 11.95
C ALA A 192 5.93 -23.99 12.46
N PRO A 193 6.10 -23.80 13.78
CA PRO A 193 6.45 -22.49 14.32
C PRO A 193 7.90 -22.12 13.96
N PRO A 194 8.22 -20.82 13.80
CA PRO A 194 9.60 -20.38 13.62
C PRO A 194 10.49 -20.86 14.78
N PRO A 195 11.78 -21.17 14.56
CA PRO A 195 12.72 -21.53 15.62
C PRO A 195 12.79 -20.49 16.76
N ALA A 196 13.20 -20.90 17.96
CA ALA A 196 13.20 -20.01 19.13
C ALA A 196 14.08 -18.75 18.95
N SER A 197 15.24 -18.89 18.30
CA SER A 197 16.13 -17.79 17.93
C SER A 197 15.45 -16.79 17.00
N VAL A 198 14.80 -17.28 15.93
CA VAL A 198 14.01 -16.47 15.00
C VAL A 198 12.84 -15.76 15.70
N ARG A 199 12.09 -16.48 16.54
CA ARG A 199 10.98 -15.87 17.30
C ARG A 199 11.45 -14.75 18.21
N ARG A 200 12.63 -14.87 18.81
CA ARG A 200 13.22 -13.80 19.64
C ARG A 200 13.47 -12.54 18.82
N LEU A 201 14.06 -12.68 17.63
CA LEU A 201 14.27 -11.56 16.69
C LEU A 201 12.95 -10.92 16.26
N MET A 202 11.95 -11.73 15.92
CA MET A 202 10.62 -11.23 15.52
C MET A 202 9.90 -10.46 16.63
N LEU A 203 10.03 -10.93 17.88
CA LEU A 203 9.35 -10.36 19.04
C LEU A 203 10.02 -9.09 19.57
N GLY A 204 11.35 -9.00 19.43
CA GLY A 204 12.14 -7.91 19.97
C GLY A 204 12.14 -7.82 21.50
N ASP A 205 12.89 -6.85 22.01
CA ASP A 205 13.03 -6.56 23.42
C ASP A 205 11.99 -5.55 23.88
N ARG A 206 11.40 -5.77 25.05
CA ARG A 206 10.39 -4.85 25.59
C ARG A 206 11.02 -3.53 25.99
N MET A 207 10.33 -2.44 25.69
CA MET A 207 10.72 -1.08 26.07
C MET A 207 9.66 -0.44 26.98
N ARG A 208 10.07 0.60 27.71
CA ARG A 208 9.13 1.52 28.36
C ARG A 208 8.42 2.34 27.28
N CYS A 209 7.15 2.65 27.51
CA CYS A 209 6.30 3.35 26.57
C CYS A 209 5.60 4.51 27.29
N ALA A 210 5.64 5.71 26.71
CA ALA A 210 4.87 6.86 27.18
C ALA A 210 3.37 6.73 26.86
N GLU A 211 3.04 5.99 25.79
CA GLU A 211 1.67 5.86 25.32
C GLU A 211 0.89 4.83 26.15
N ALA A 212 -0.04 5.34 26.97
CA ALA A 212 -0.86 4.52 27.85
C ALA A 212 -1.63 3.42 27.09
N GLY A 213 -1.48 2.17 27.53
CA GLY A 213 -2.17 1.03 26.95
C GLY A 213 -1.59 0.54 25.61
N ALA A 214 -0.41 1.02 25.21
CA ALA A 214 0.39 0.46 24.14
C ALA A 214 1.62 -0.29 24.69
N SER A 215 1.97 -1.42 24.09
CA SER A 215 3.28 -2.06 24.30
C SER A 215 4.32 -1.42 23.39
N ALA A 216 5.54 -1.24 23.90
CA ALA A 216 6.68 -0.82 23.09
C ALA A 216 7.74 -1.93 23.04
N ARG A 217 8.36 -2.09 21.87
CA ARG A 217 9.42 -3.05 21.61
C ARG A 217 10.51 -2.42 20.76
N ARG A 218 11.73 -2.92 20.92
CA ARG A 218 12.86 -2.67 20.04
C ARG A 218 13.15 -3.95 19.28
N ARG A 219 13.30 -3.90 17.95
CA ARG A 219 13.63 -5.09 17.16
C ARG A 219 14.51 -4.73 15.96
N PRO A 220 15.37 -5.65 15.49
CA PRO A 220 16.15 -5.43 14.28
C PRO A 220 15.26 -5.44 13.04
N ALA A 221 15.70 -4.80 11.96
CA ALA A 221 15.03 -4.80 10.66
C ALA A 221 14.77 -6.23 10.16
N ALA A 222 15.76 -7.12 10.30
CA ALA A 222 15.64 -8.55 10.02
C ALA A 222 14.49 -9.19 10.82
N GLY A 223 14.28 -8.81 12.08
CA GLY A 223 13.17 -9.28 12.91
C GLY A 223 11.80 -8.89 12.36
N ALA A 224 11.66 -7.67 11.81
CA ALA A 224 10.45 -7.22 11.13
C ALA A 224 10.21 -8.01 9.83
N LEU A 225 11.25 -8.21 9.01
CA LEU A 225 11.18 -8.99 7.78
C LEU A 225 10.76 -10.44 8.06
N LEU A 226 11.33 -11.07 9.09
CA LEU A 226 10.95 -12.42 9.53
C LEU A 226 9.49 -12.49 9.99
N ALA A 227 8.98 -11.45 10.64
CA ALA A 227 7.56 -11.37 11.04
C ALA A 227 6.63 -11.28 9.82
N VAL A 228 7.01 -10.52 8.79
CA VAL A 228 6.27 -10.47 7.51
C VAL A 228 6.37 -11.81 6.78
N ALA A 229 7.56 -12.43 6.72
CA ALA A 229 7.77 -13.72 6.08
C ALA A 229 6.89 -14.81 6.73
N ASP A 230 6.87 -14.87 8.07
CA ASP A 230 5.99 -15.78 8.82
C ASP A 230 4.52 -15.57 8.45
N ALA A 231 4.05 -14.31 8.43
CA ALA A 231 2.69 -14.00 8.04
C ALA A 231 2.39 -14.37 6.57
N ALA A 232 3.33 -14.12 5.66
CA ALA A 232 3.18 -14.41 4.23
C ALA A 232 3.16 -15.92 3.94
N LEU A 233 4.00 -16.72 4.61
CA LEU A 233 4.03 -18.18 4.47
C LEU A 233 2.73 -18.83 4.97
N HIS A 234 2.16 -18.30 6.05
CA HIS A 234 0.88 -18.80 6.57
C HIS A 234 -0.34 -18.36 5.75
N SER A 235 -0.35 -17.11 5.29
CA SER A 235 -1.47 -16.58 4.49
C SER A 235 -1.36 -16.92 3.00
N ARG A 236 -0.17 -17.34 2.54
CA ARG A 236 0.21 -17.49 1.13
C ARG A 236 0.04 -16.19 0.34
N LYS A 237 0.01 -15.02 1.01
CA LYS A 237 -0.16 -13.71 0.37
C LYS A 237 0.83 -12.68 0.91
N LEU A 238 1.30 -11.80 0.04
CA LEU A 238 2.27 -10.75 0.38
C LEU A 238 1.96 -9.49 -0.43
N ALA A 239 1.85 -8.35 0.23
CA ALA A 239 1.84 -7.06 -0.46
C ALA A 239 3.24 -6.46 -0.48
N ILE A 240 3.58 -5.87 -1.61
CA ILE A 240 4.83 -5.16 -1.90
C ILE A 240 4.43 -3.75 -2.36
N LEU A 241 5.12 -2.76 -1.85
CA LEU A 241 5.13 -1.41 -2.40
C LEU A 241 6.56 -1.11 -2.83
N ALA A 242 6.81 -1.16 -4.13
CA ALA A 242 8.11 -0.81 -4.72
C ALA A 242 8.25 0.71 -4.74
N LEU A 243 9.40 1.20 -4.28
CA LEU A 243 9.66 2.62 -4.06
C LEU A 243 11.00 3.04 -4.67
N HIS A 244 11.00 4.26 -5.18
CA HIS A 244 12.17 4.98 -5.67
C HIS A 244 12.24 6.35 -4.99
N PRO A 245 12.71 6.43 -3.73
CA PRO A 245 12.81 7.67 -2.94
C PRO A 245 13.89 8.66 -3.45
N PHE A 246 14.37 8.50 -4.67
CA PHE A 246 15.31 9.42 -5.31
C PHE A 246 14.84 9.83 -6.71
N ASP A 247 13.69 9.31 -7.14
CA ASP A 247 13.15 9.60 -8.46
C ASP A 247 12.06 10.67 -8.36
N PRO A 248 12.27 11.86 -8.94
CA PRO A 248 11.28 12.94 -8.96
C PRO A 248 9.98 12.60 -9.67
N ASP A 249 10.00 11.62 -10.57
CA ASP A 249 8.83 11.21 -11.35
C ASP A 249 8.17 9.92 -10.81
N ALA A 250 8.73 9.29 -9.76
CA ALA A 250 8.25 8.00 -9.32
C ALA A 250 6.89 8.08 -8.59
N MET A 251 6.01 7.17 -8.98
CA MET A 251 4.85 6.72 -8.20
C MET A 251 5.19 5.40 -7.53
N GLY A 252 4.63 5.10 -6.36
CA GLY A 252 4.77 3.76 -5.78
C GLY A 252 4.07 2.71 -6.65
N LEU A 253 4.74 1.58 -6.92
CA LEU A 253 4.10 0.44 -7.58
C LEU A 253 3.69 -0.57 -6.51
N HIS A 254 2.38 -0.78 -6.41
CA HIS A 254 1.83 -1.78 -5.52
C HIS A 254 1.73 -3.12 -6.25
N VAL A 255 2.21 -4.18 -5.62
CA VAL A 255 2.09 -5.56 -6.09
C VAL A 255 1.61 -6.45 -4.94
N THR A 256 0.48 -7.11 -5.10
CA THR A 256 0.03 -8.20 -4.22
C THR A 256 0.43 -9.51 -4.86
N LEU A 257 0.99 -10.42 -4.07
CA LEU A 257 1.33 -11.78 -4.46
C LEU A 257 0.38 -12.79 -3.81
N PHE A 258 0.08 -13.86 -4.53
CA PHE A 258 -0.58 -15.07 -4.07
C PHE A 258 0.36 -16.29 -4.18
N GLY A 259 -0.02 -17.40 -3.52
CA GLY A 259 0.75 -18.64 -3.55
C GLY A 259 2.15 -18.51 -2.97
N VAL A 260 2.37 -17.59 -2.03
CA VAL A 260 3.71 -17.26 -1.56
C VAL A 260 4.40 -18.46 -0.90
N GLU A 261 5.62 -18.76 -1.34
CA GLU A 261 6.51 -19.81 -0.83
C GLU A 261 7.91 -19.25 -0.54
N ALA A 262 8.59 -19.80 0.46
CA ALA A 262 10.02 -19.57 0.64
C ALA A 262 10.82 -20.62 -0.14
N VAL A 263 11.71 -20.19 -1.03
CA VAL A 263 12.51 -21.07 -1.88
C VAL A 263 14.00 -20.77 -1.75
N THR A 264 14.83 -21.79 -1.95
CA THR A 264 16.28 -21.63 -2.03
C THR A 264 16.70 -21.05 -3.40
N PRO A 265 17.89 -20.45 -3.53
CA PRO A 265 18.41 -20.03 -4.82
C PRO A 265 18.42 -21.14 -5.87
N GLN A 266 18.80 -22.36 -5.48
CA GLN A 266 18.83 -23.53 -6.37
C GLN A 266 17.42 -23.93 -6.83
N THR A 267 16.46 -23.92 -5.91
CA THR A 267 15.04 -24.16 -6.24
C THR A 267 14.50 -23.08 -7.17
N LEU A 268 14.83 -21.81 -6.93
CA LEU A 268 14.40 -20.71 -7.76
C LEU A 268 14.93 -20.83 -9.20
N ILE A 269 16.22 -21.13 -9.34
CA ILE A 269 16.85 -21.38 -10.65
C ILE A 269 16.13 -22.50 -11.40
N ARG A 270 15.90 -23.63 -10.72
CA ARG A 270 15.21 -24.79 -11.33
C ARG A 270 13.76 -24.49 -11.70
N ASP A 271 13.02 -23.83 -10.81
CA ASP A 271 11.58 -23.62 -10.98
C ASP A 271 11.26 -22.54 -12.02
N HIS A 272 12.22 -21.68 -12.37
CA HIS A 272 12.05 -20.57 -13.33
C HIS A 272 13.08 -20.57 -14.47
N GLY A 273 13.85 -21.65 -14.62
CA GLY A 273 14.87 -21.81 -15.67
C GLY A 273 15.86 -20.63 -15.74
N LEU A 274 16.30 -20.11 -14.58
CA LEU A 274 17.19 -18.95 -14.53
C LEU A 274 18.61 -19.30 -14.98
N GLU A 275 19.28 -18.36 -15.62
CA GLU A 275 20.69 -18.48 -15.98
C GLU A 275 21.60 -18.48 -14.73
N GLY A 276 22.79 -19.06 -14.85
CA GLY A 276 23.65 -19.39 -13.71
C GLY A 276 24.11 -18.19 -12.88
N ASP A 277 24.22 -17.01 -13.51
CA ASP A 277 24.64 -15.76 -12.90
C ASP A 277 23.48 -14.82 -12.55
N ALA A 278 22.24 -15.17 -12.90
CA ALA A 278 21.05 -14.32 -12.69
C ALA A 278 20.82 -13.98 -11.21
N LEU A 279 21.31 -14.81 -10.28
CA LEU A 279 21.20 -14.59 -8.84
C LEU A 279 22.47 -14.05 -8.18
N THR A 280 23.53 -13.79 -8.96
CA THR A 280 24.85 -13.36 -8.45
C THR A 280 24.77 -12.18 -7.48
N PRO A 281 24.01 -11.10 -7.76
CA PRO A 281 24.02 -9.94 -6.86
C PRO A 281 23.50 -10.27 -5.45
N TRP A 282 22.43 -11.08 -5.37
CA TRP A 282 21.88 -11.52 -4.09
C TRP A 282 22.77 -12.54 -3.38
N LEU A 283 23.42 -13.45 -4.12
CA LEU A 283 24.36 -14.43 -3.55
C LEU A 283 25.60 -13.73 -2.97
N CYS A 284 26.18 -12.77 -3.70
CA CYS A 284 27.28 -11.95 -3.21
C CYS A 284 26.88 -11.13 -1.99
N ALA A 285 25.70 -10.52 -2.02
CA ALA A 285 25.13 -9.82 -0.86
C ALA A 285 25.03 -10.73 0.38
N ALA A 286 24.46 -11.93 0.23
CA ALA A 286 24.35 -12.89 1.32
C ALA A 286 25.74 -13.31 1.86
N GLY A 287 26.72 -13.52 0.97
CA GLY A 287 28.10 -13.79 1.35
C GLY A 287 28.75 -12.67 2.16
N ARG A 288 28.55 -11.41 1.77
CA ARG A 288 29.05 -10.24 2.51
C ARG A 288 28.38 -10.07 3.88
N LEU A 289 27.09 -10.36 3.96
CA LEU A 289 26.33 -10.29 5.20
C LEU A 289 26.62 -11.49 6.13
N GLY A 290 27.22 -12.56 5.61
CA GLY A 290 27.37 -13.81 6.36
C GLY A 290 26.01 -14.46 6.64
N GLU A 291 25.04 -14.26 5.75
CA GLU A 291 23.65 -14.69 5.92
C GLU A 291 23.26 -15.74 4.87
N LYS A 292 22.21 -16.49 5.16
CA LYS A 292 21.63 -17.45 4.23
C LYS A 292 20.55 -16.79 3.39
N LEU A 293 20.68 -16.88 2.08
CA LEU A 293 19.68 -16.37 1.14
C LEU A 293 18.54 -17.35 0.92
N LEU A 294 17.32 -16.83 0.99
CA LEU A 294 16.10 -17.43 0.44
C LEU A 294 15.33 -16.36 -0.34
N PHE A 295 14.29 -16.78 -1.04
CA PHE A 295 13.35 -15.87 -1.70
C PHE A 295 11.92 -16.20 -1.28
N LEU A 296 11.15 -15.17 -0.94
CA LEU A 296 9.68 -15.26 -0.90
C LEU A 296 9.16 -15.04 -2.31
N VAL A 297 8.57 -16.07 -2.92
CA VAL A 297 8.16 -16.06 -4.32
C VAL A 297 6.67 -16.28 -4.41
N GLY A 298 5.98 -15.49 -5.22
CA GLY A 298 4.56 -15.64 -5.46
C GLY A 298 4.15 -15.14 -6.83
N GLY A 299 2.93 -15.51 -7.24
CA GLY A 299 2.31 -14.99 -8.45
C GLY A 299 1.66 -13.63 -8.20
N VAL A 300 1.63 -12.74 -9.19
CA VAL A 300 1.02 -11.41 -9.10
C VAL A 300 -0.49 -11.54 -9.09
N GLU A 301 -1.13 -11.18 -7.97
CA GLU A 301 -2.59 -11.08 -7.83
C GLU A 301 -3.10 -9.71 -8.26
N GLU A 302 -2.46 -8.64 -7.77
CA GLU A 302 -2.83 -7.26 -8.11
C GLU A 302 -1.55 -6.46 -8.36
N ALA A 303 -1.49 -5.73 -9.47
CA ALA A 303 -0.45 -4.76 -9.76
C ALA A 303 -1.14 -3.45 -10.19
N PHE A 304 -0.83 -2.36 -9.50
CA PHE A 304 -1.33 -1.05 -9.85
C PHE A 304 -0.45 0.05 -9.30
N THR A 305 -0.53 1.19 -9.95
CA THR A 305 0.19 2.38 -9.52
C THR A 305 -0.57 3.03 -8.39
N GLN A 306 0.14 3.37 -7.32
CA GLN A 306 -0.42 4.18 -6.26
C GLN A 306 0.04 5.60 -6.46
N CYS A 307 -0.94 6.49 -6.58
CA CYS A 307 -0.71 7.93 -6.60
C CYS A 307 -0.08 8.37 -5.27
N SER A 308 1.24 8.32 -5.25
CA SER A 308 2.10 9.17 -4.45
C SER A 308 2.60 10.24 -5.40
N GLN A 309 1.75 11.21 -5.76
CA GLN A 309 2.20 12.39 -6.50
C GLN A 309 3.23 13.11 -5.62
N ASN A 310 4.50 12.76 -5.81
CA ASN A 310 5.68 13.02 -4.98
C ASN A 310 6.03 11.83 -4.05
N LEU A 311 6.48 10.70 -4.64
CA LEU A 311 7.53 9.95 -3.94
C LEU A 311 8.72 10.89 -3.73
N PHE A 312 9.34 10.65 -2.59
CA PHE A 312 10.16 11.59 -1.88
C PHE A 312 11.39 11.90 -2.72
N VAL A 313 11.51 13.08 -3.34
CA VAL A 313 12.84 13.49 -3.80
C VAL A 313 13.64 13.83 -2.56
N LYS A 314 14.58 12.95 -2.28
CA LYS A 314 15.53 13.07 -1.18
C LYS A 314 16.93 13.06 -1.78
N ARG A 315 17.87 13.63 -1.05
CA ARG A 315 19.30 13.58 -1.35
C ARG A 315 20.01 12.98 -0.15
N PRO A 316 21.04 12.16 -0.32
CA PRO A 316 21.89 11.75 0.79
C PRO A 316 22.34 12.99 1.58
N ALA A 317 22.15 12.98 2.90
CA ALA A 317 22.79 14.00 3.72
C ALA A 317 24.31 13.79 3.67
N GLU A 318 25.11 14.85 3.89
CA GLU A 318 26.53 14.68 4.21
C GLU A 318 26.69 13.59 5.26
N ALA A 319 27.71 12.74 5.11
CA ALA A 319 27.91 11.54 5.92
C ALA A 319 27.87 11.88 7.41
N ALA A 320 26.70 11.76 8.01
CA ALA A 320 26.55 11.96 9.43
C ALA A 320 27.21 10.79 10.13
N SER A 321 28.10 11.07 11.09
CA SER A 321 28.64 9.99 11.92
C SER A 321 27.48 9.19 12.54
N ARG A 322 27.62 7.86 12.63
CA ARG A 322 26.63 6.97 13.25
C ARG A 322 26.19 7.45 14.65
N ARG A 323 27.11 8.11 15.36
CA ARG A 323 26.88 8.72 16.68
C ARG A 323 25.97 9.96 16.63
N ALA A 324 26.04 10.76 15.57
CA ALA A 324 25.14 11.90 15.38
C ALA A 324 23.72 11.41 15.06
N ALA A 325 23.57 10.41 14.20
CA ALA A 325 22.26 9.81 13.89
C ALA A 325 21.56 9.22 15.13
N GLN A 326 22.31 8.54 16.02
CA GLN A 326 21.76 8.00 17.27
C GLN A 326 21.24 9.08 18.25
N ARG A 327 21.81 10.29 18.23
CA ARG A 327 21.35 11.39 19.09
C ARG A 327 20.01 11.97 18.66
N LEU A 328 19.63 11.76 17.40
CA LEU A 328 18.37 12.24 16.83
C LEU A 328 17.24 11.20 16.93
N ALA A 329 17.57 9.94 17.27
CA ALA A 329 16.63 8.82 17.35
C ALA A 329 15.45 9.09 18.29
N TRP A 330 14.23 8.96 17.78
CA TRP A 330 13.01 8.97 18.60
C TRP A 330 12.92 7.67 19.41
N ALA A 331 12.52 7.76 20.67
CA ALA A 331 12.30 6.61 21.54
C ALA A 331 10.82 6.50 21.97
N PRO A 332 10.32 5.30 22.31
CA PRO A 332 8.94 5.13 22.76
C PRO A 332 8.56 5.84 24.07
N CYS A 333 9.54 6.42 24.77
CA CYS A 333 9.31 7.31 25.91
C CYS A 333 9.06 8.76 25.50
N ASP A 334 9.35 9.14 24.26
CA ASP A 334 9.04 10.44 23.71
C ASP A 334 7.58 10.49 23.25
N PRO A 335 6.95 11.69 23.22
CA PRO A 335 5.56 11.81 22.77
C PRO A 335 5.40 11.32 21.33
N LEU A 336 4.35 10.54 21.05
CA LEU A 336 4.10 10.06 19.69
C LEU A 336 3.86 11.21 18.70
N ASP A 337 3.37 12.34 19.19
CA ASP A 337 3.06 13.55 18.43
C ASP A 337 4.33 14.17 17.81
N THR A 338 5.53 13.90 18.33
CA THR A 338 6.79 14.38 17.73
C THR A 338 7.19 13.52 16.54
N LEU A 339 7.11 12.19 16.66
CA LEU A 339 7.34 11.24 15.56
C LEU A 339 6.32 11.43 14.43
N VAL A 340 5.04 11.50 14.78
CA VAL A 340 3.95 11.75 13.84
C VAL A 340 3.94 13.23 13.43
N GLY A 341 4.52 14.16 14.18
CA GLY A 341 4.63 15.56 13.77
C GLY A 341 5.74 15.81 12.75
N GLY A 342 6.85 15.08 12.87
CA GLY A 342 8.01 15.15 11.96
C GLY A 342 7.77 14.49 10.60
N GLN A 343 6.76 13.61 10.51
CA GLN A 343 6.19 12.99 9.31
C GLN A 343 6.84 13.31 7.96
N PHE A 344 7.59 12.33 7.45
CA PHE A 344 8.00 12.35 6.04
C PHE A 344 7.41 11.23 5.22
N GLU A 345 7.52 9.99 5.69
CA GLU A 345 6.94 8.83 5.01
C GLU A 345 6.10 8.03 6.00
N ILE A 346 4.81 7.91 5.69
CA ILE A 346 3.94 6.94 6.37
C ILE A 346 3.51 5.91 5.33
N PHE A 347 3.70 4.64 5.63
CA PHE A 347 3.18 3.53 4.83
C PHE A 347 2.16 2.78 5.67
N GLN A 348 0.97 2.53 5.11
CA GLN A 348 -0.08 1.79 5.78
C GLN A 348 -0.30 0.46 5.10
N ALA A 349 -0.27 -0.62 5.89
CA ALA A 349 -0.75 -1.92 5.47
C ALA A 349 -2.09 -2.26 6.12
N THR A 350 -2.95 -2.88 5.32
CA THR A 350 -4.24 -3.43 5.72
C THR A 350 -4.38 -4.79 5.08
N VAL A 351 -4.99 -5.73 5.79
CA VAL A 351 -5.21 -7.08 5.27
C VAL A 351 -6.68 -7.42 5.43
N SER A 352 -7.27 -8.01 4.42
CA SER A 352 -8.66 -8.43 4.40
C SER A 352 -8.91 -9.65 5.32
N ALA A 353 -10.17 -10.07 5.49
CA ALA A 353 -10.51 -11.28 6.23
C ALA A 353 -10.07 -12.57 5.51
N SER A 354 -10.11 -12.62 4.17
CA SER A 354 -9.52 -13.72 3.38
C SER A 354 -7.99 -13.76 3.46
N GLY A 355 -7.37 -12.64 3.85
CA GLY A 355 -5.91 -12.54 3.98
C GLY A 355 -5.27 -11.74 2.86
N LEU A 356 -6.05 -11.14 1.94
CA LEU A 356 -5.56 -10.28 0.87
C LEU A 356 -4.90 -9.01 1.45
N PRO A 357 -3.58 -8.86 1.37
CA PRO A 357 -2.89 -7.70 1.90
C PRO A 357 -2.95 -6.53 0.92
N GLY A 358 -2.69 -5.34 1.44
CA GLY A 358 -2.40 -4.17 0.65
C GLY A 358 -1.49 -3.25 1.44
N VAL A 359 -0.53 -2.61 0.77
CA VAL A 359 0.34 -1.55 1.33
C VAL A 359 0.15 -0.28 0.51
N SER A 360 0.11 0.88 1.16
CA SER A 360 0.04 2.17 0.47
C SER A 360 0.76 3.29 1.20
N PRO A 361 1.36 4.24 0.48
CA PRO A 361 1.87 5.46 1.10
C PRO A 361 0.71 6.34 1.57
N ARG A 362 0.95 7.09 2.63
CA ARG A 362 0.06 8.11 3.18
C ARG A 362 0.83 9.41 3.18
N ASN A 363 0.42 10.31 2.29
CA ASN A 363 0.96 11.65 2.18
C ASN A 363 -0.02 12.64 2.80
N GLY A 364 0.49 13.79 3.23
CA GLY A 364 -0.31 14.87 3.81
C GLY A 364 -0.07 16.19 3.13
N GLU A 365 -1.10 17.03 3.14
CA GLU A 365 -1.01 18.41 2.69
C GLU A 365 -0.25 19.22 3.76
N ILE A 366 0.84 19.90 3.36
CA ILE A 366 1.72 20.70 4.25
C ILE A 366 2.54 19.81 5.22
N GLY A 367 2.97 18.63 4.78
CA GLY A 367 3.87 17.78 5.57
C GLY A 367 3.22 17.09 6.77
N ARG A 368 1.87 17.09 6.87
CA ARG A 368 1.15 16.37 7.93
C ARG A 368 0.17 15.35 7.35
N ALA A 369 0.65 14.13 7.11
CA ALA A 369 -0.11 12.96 6.67
C ALA A 369 -1.02 12.37 7.76
N GLY A 370 -0.76 12.66 9.03
CA GLY A 370 -1.54 12.14 10.15
C GLY A 370 -1.42 12.98 11.41
N PHE A 371 -2.32 12.73 12.35
CA PHE A 371 -2.43 13.45 13.60
C PHE A 371 -2.45 12.46 14.75
N VAL A 372 -1.81 12.80 15.86
CA VAL A 372 -2.03 12.06 17.11
C VAL A 372 -3.12 12.74 17.90
N ALA A 373 -4.03 11.95 18.44
CA ALA A 373 -5.02 12.42 19.39
C ALA A 373 -5.18 11.42 20.53
N ARG A 374 -5.45 11.93 21.72
CA ARG A 374 -5.70 11.10 22.91
C ARG A 374 -7.18 11.17 23.26
N ARG A 375 -7.78 10.04 23.62
CA ARG A 375 -9.15 9.96 24.15
C ARG A 375 -9.19 8.99 25.32
N GLY A 376 -9.37 9.53 26.51
CA GLY A 376 -9.13 8.79 27.75
C GLY A 376 -7.69 8.30 27.79
N ARG A 377 -7.46 7.06 28.24
CA ARG A 377 -6.14 6.41 28.30
C ARG A 377 -5.71 5.75 26.97
N ARG A 378 -6.13 6.28 25.83
CA ARG A 378 -5.88 5.65 24.51
C ARG A 378 -5.37 6.69 23.53
N SER A 379 -4.33 6.32 22.80
CA SER A 379 -3.74 7.14 21.76
C SER A 379 -4.18 6.64 20.39
N PHE A 380 -4.47 7.61 19.51
CA PHE A 380 -4.96 7.38 18.17
C PHE A 380 -4.09 8.09 17.16
N VAL A 381 -3.78 7.41 16.07
CA VAL A 381 -3.27 8.04 14.85
C VAL A 381 -4.46 8.21 13.89
N LEU A 382 -4.66 9.45 13.46
CA LEU A 382 -5.75 9.88 12.60
C LEU A 382 -5.18 10.30 11.24
N ILE A 383 -5.61 9.67 10.16
CA ILE A 383 -5.16 9.99 8.80
C ILE A 383 -6.38 10.43 7.99
N PRO A 384 -6.49 11.71 7.58
CA PRO A 384 -7.60 12.19 6.78
C PRO A 384 -7.52 11.66 5.35
N TYR A 385 -8.68 11.54 4.70
CA TYR A 385 -8.79 11.13 3.31
C TYR A 385 -9.71 12.05 2.53
N PHE A 386 -9.24 12.59 1.42
CA PHE A 386 -9.94 13.60 0.61
C PHE A 386 -10.54 13.01 -0.67
N THR A 387 -11.52 13.73 -1.23
CA THR A 387 -12.28 13.32 -2.41
C THR A 387 -11.40 13.17 -3.66
N GLY A 388 -11.86 12.28 -4.56
CA GLY A 388 -11.42 12.10 -5.95
C GLY A 388 -10.51 10.89 -6.24
N ASN A 389 -10.42 9.96 -5.29
CA ASN A 389 -10.06 8.57 -5.56
C ASN A 389 -11.24 7.69 -5.11
N GLY A 390 -12.10 7.27 -6.03
CA GLY A 390 -13.35 6.58 -5.70
C GLY A 390 -13.20 5.19 -5.08
N VAL A 391 -11.97 4.65 -4.99
CA VAL A 391 -11.67 3.33 -4.43
C VAL A 391 -10.32 3.32 -3.74
N HIS A 392 -10.30 2.76 -2.54
CA HIS A 392 -9.06 2.37 -1.90
C HIS A 392 -9.23 0.96 -1.40
N GLY A 393 -8.62 -0.01 -2.08
CA GLY A 393 -8.70 -1.40 -1.63
C GLY A 393 -8.22 -1.59 -0.21
N HIS A 394 -7.31 -0.75 0.28
CA HIS A 394 -6.89 -0.73 1.69
C HIS A 394 -8.01 -0.34 2.65
N ALA A 395 -8.84 0.63 2.28
CA ALA A 395 -10.00 1.02 3.08
C ALA A 395 -11.04 -0.11 3.11
N ALA A 396 -11.30 -0.74 1.95
CA ALA A 396 -12.22 -1.88 1.87
C ALA A 396 -11.78 -3.06 2.75
N LYS A 397 -10.47 -3.36 2.81
CA LYS A 397 -9.91 -4.43 3.65
C LYS A 397 -10.21 -4.23 5.15
N LEU A 398 -10.35 -2.99 5.62
CA LEU A 398 -10.74 -2.72 7.02
C LEU A 398 -12.20 -3.03 7.34
N TRP A 399 -13.06 -3.13 6.32
CA TRP A 399 -14.46 -3.50 6.51
C TRP A 399 -14.61 -4.93 7.03
N SER A 400 -13.77 -5.83 6.57
CA SER A 400 -13.77 -7.26 6.95
C SER A 400 -12.73 -7.59 8.03
N ASN A 401 -11.67 -6.81 8.16
CA ASN A 401 -10.66 -6.98 9.21
C ASN A 401 -10.22 -5.63 9.81
N PRO A 402 -10.76 -5.22 10.97
CA PRO A 402 -10.53 -3.88 11.54
C PRO A 402 -9.17 -3.76 12.26
N TRP A 403 -8.08 -3.98 11.53
CA TRP A 403 -6.70 -3.87 12.00
C TRP A 403 -5.80 -3.33 10.89
N SER A 404 -4.89 -2.43 11.23
CA SER A 404 -3.83 -1.99 10.33
C SER A 404 -2.50 -1.87 11.06
N SER A 405 -1.46 -1.73 10.27
CA SER A 405 -0.14 -1.33 10.74
C SER A 405 0.35 -0.16 9.90
N LEU A 406 1.14 0.71 10.52
CA LEU A 406 1.77 1.88 9.90
C LEU A 406 3.27 1.75 10.10
N ILE A 407 4.07 1.91 9.05
CA ILE A 407 5.48 2.26 9.19
C ILE A 407 5.59 3.77 9.06
N ILE A 408 6.17 4.41 10.07
CA ILE A 408 6.63 5.79 10.02
C ILE A 408 8.14 5.72 9.83
N ARG A 409 8.61 6.23 8.69
CA ARG A 409 10.03 6.41 8.42
C ARG A 409 10.32 7.90 8.41
N ASP A 410 11.09 8.31 9.41
CA ASP A 410 11.62 9.65 9.53
C ASP A 410 13.14 9.59 9.45
N ASP A 411 13.65 9.79 8.25
CA ASP A 411 15.06 9.76 7.91
C ASP A 411 15.68 11.16 7.79
N HIS A 412 15.02 12.21 8.29
CA HIS A 412 15.52 13.60 8.17
C HIS A 412 15.53 14.34 9.51
N THR A 413 14.55 14.10 10.39
CA THR A 413 14.48 14.74 11.70
C THR A 413 14.94 13.79 12.80
N THR A 414 14.31 12.62 12.90
CA THR A 414 14.57 11.68 14.01
C THR A 414 15.37 10.45 13.62
N GLY A 415 15.74 10.23 12.35
CA GLY A 415 16.53 9.06 11.93
C GLY A 415 15.93 7.71 12.37
N SER A 416 14.61 7.60 12.44
CA SER A 416 13.89 6.49 13.07
C SER A 416 12.94 5.78 12.12
N VAL A 417 12.84 4.45 12.26
CA VAL A 417 11.82 3.63 11.61
C VAL A 417 10.97 2.99 12.70
N VAL A 418 9.68 3.33 12.71
CA VAL A 418 8.76 2.90 13.77
C VAL A 418 7.52 2.27 13.15
N THR A 419 7.16 1.08 13.63
CA THR A 419 5.89 0.44 13.26
C THR A 419 4.84 0.67 14.35
N LEU A 420 3.69 1.22 13.99
CA LEU A 420 2.53 1.39 14.85
C LEU A 420 1.42 0.44 14.42
N SER A 421 0.98 -0.43 15.33
CA SER A 421 -0.03 -1.44 15.02
C SER A 421 -1.24 -1.30 15.94
N GLY A 422 -2.42 -1.61 15.39
CA GLY A 422 -3.60 -1.75 16.23
C GLY A 422 -4.94 -1.76 15.51
N PRO A 423 -6.04 -1.80 16.30
CA PRO A 423 -7.38 -1.74 15.77
C PRO A 423 -7.62 -0.44 15.00
N THR A 424 -8.11 -0.58 13.78
CA THR A 424 -8.32 0.55 12.87
C THR A 424 -9.72 0.50 12.31
N ARG A 425 -10.32 1.68 12.15
CA ARG A 425 -11.60 1.83 11.49
C ARG A 425 -11.63 3.04 10.59
N ILE A 426 -12.59 3.01 9.69
CA ILE A 426 -12.96 4.15 8.87
C ILE A 426 -14.02 4.96 9.61
N ALA A 427 -13.74 6.24 9.79
CA ALA A 427 -14.62 7.18 10.49
C ALA A 427 -15.02 8.34 9.57
N PRO A 428 -16.30 8.75 9.56
CA PRO A 428 -16.72 9.93 8.82
C PRO A 428 -16.16 11.20 9.47
N HIS A 429 -15.99 12.26 8.69
CA HIS A 429 -15.43 13.52 9.20
C HIS A 429 -16.23 14.09 10.38
N SER A 430 -17.56 14.03 10.35
CA SER A 430 -18.41 14.47 11.47
C SER A 430 -18.12 13.74 12.79
N TRP A 431 -17.76 12.45 12.73
CA TRP A 431 -17.36 11.70 13.92
C TRP A 431 -16.01 12.19 14.46
N ILE A 432 -15.09 12.59 13.59
CA ILE A 432 -13.79 13.17 13.96
C ILE A 432 -13.97 14.56 14.57
N VAL A 433 -14.82 15.42 14.00
CA VAL A 433 -15.16 16.72 14.57
C VAL A 433 -15.68 16.57 16.01
N ALA A 434 -16.59 15.63 16.23
CA ALA A 434 -17.19 15.41 17.55
C ALA A 434 -16.22 14.84 18.60
N HIS A 435 -15.22 14.06 18.19
CA HIS A 435 -14.39 13.28 19.14
C HIS A 435 -12.92 13.71 19.19
N PHE A 436 -12.44 14.38 18.15
CA PHE A 436 -11.07 14.84 17.98
C PHE A 436 -11.06 16.23 17.33
N PRO A 437 -11.71 17.23 17.95
CA PRO A 437 -11.94 18.55 17.34
C PRO A 437 -10.64 19.27 16.97
N ALA A 438 -9.55 19.08 17.73
CA ALA A 438 -8.25 19.67 17.42
C ALA A 438 -7.67 19.17 16.08
N ALA A 439 -7.78 17.86 15.80
CA ALA A 439 -7.33 17.29 14.53
C ALA A 439 -8.19 17.78 13.36
N ALA A 440 -9.52 17.82 13.55
CA ALA A 440 -10.44 18.36 12.55
C ALA A 440 -10.16 19.85 12.26
N ALA A 441 -9.98 20.66 13.30
CA ALA A 441 -9.68 22.08 13.18
C ALA A 441 -8.35 22.33 12.46
N SER A 442 -7.32 21.49 12.70
CA SER A 442 -6.06 21.58 11.96
C SER A 442 -6.24 21.36 10.47
N VAL A 443 -7.12 20.43 10.08
CA VAL A 443 -7.43 20.14 8.68
C VAL A 443 -8.33 21.21 8.05
N ALA A 444 -9.26 21.80 8.80
CA ALA A 444 -10.15 22.87 8.32
C ALA A 444 -9.43 24.20 8.02
N ARG A 445 -8.23 24.41 8.57
CA ARG A 445 -7.39 25.59 8.29
C ARG A 445 -6.80 25.59 6.87
N ARG A 446 -6.89 24.48 6.15
CA ARG A 446 -6.39 24.38 4.78
C ARG A 446 -7.15 25.30 3.83
N ARG A 447 -6.45 25.72 2.78
CA ARG A 447 -6.96 26.62 1.74
C ARG A 447 -6.62 26.04 0.38
N ARG A 448 -7.56 26.17 -0.56
CA ARG A 448 -7.36 25.93 -1.99
C ARG A 448 -6.44 27.00 -2.57
N ARG A 449 -5.95 26.77 -3.80
CA ARG A 449 -5.04 27.69 -4.51
C ARG A 449 -5.59 29.10 -4.66
N ASN A 450 -6.90 29.22 -4.84
CA ASN A 450 -7.61 30.50 -4.97
C ASN A 450 -7.92 31.17 -3.61
N GLY A 451 -7.37 30.67 -2.51
CA GLY A 451 -7.61 31.18 -1.16
C GLY A 451 -8.94 30.73 -0.53
N ALA A 452 -9.79 29.99 -1.26
CA ALA A 452 -11.03 29.45 -0.70
C ALA A 452 -10.77 28.31 0.30
N PRO A 453 -11.69 28.00 1.23
CA PRO A 453 -11.57 26.82 2.10
C PRO A 453 -11.39 25.51 1.31
N ALA A 454 -10.48 24.65 1.78
CA ALA A 454 -10.29 23.31 1.22
C ALA A 454 -11.48 22.39 1.55
N ASP A 455 -11.67 21.34 0.76
CA ASP A 455 -12.74 20.37 1.04
C ASP A 455 -12.47 19.58 2.31
N ASP A 456 -13.55 19.27 3.02
CA ASP A 456 -13.50 18.35 4.15
C ASP A 456 -13.09 16.94 3.70
N PRO A 457 -12.41 16.17 4.57
CA PRO A 457 -12.15 14.77 4.32
C PRO A 457 -13.45 13.99 4.10
N GLU A 458 -13.46 13.08 3.14
CA GLU A 458 -14.56 12.13 2.92
C GLU A 458 -14.65 11.15 4.10
N TYR A 459 -13.50 10.65 4.56
CA TYR A 459 -13.39 9.82 5.74
C TYR A 459 -11.99 9.92 6.34
N TRP A 460 -11.80 9.26 7.48
CA TRP A 460 -10.54 9.18 8.19
C TRP A 460 -10.23 7.75 8.58
N PHE A 461 -8.97 7.37 8.52
CA PHE A 461 -8.50 6.22 9.29
C PHE A 461 -8.30 6.66 10.73
N ALA A 462 -8.96 5.98 11.65
CA ALA A 462 -8.74 6.14 13.09
C ALA A 462 -8.15 4.84 13.63
N GLN A 463 -6.83 4.79 13.78
CA GLN A 463 -6.11 3.66 14.37
C GLN A 463 -5.87 3.94 15.85
N ARG A 464 -6.31 3.02 16.71
CA ARG A 464 -5.83 2.98 18.09
C ARG A 464 -4.45 2.33 18.12
N VAL A 465 -3.47 3.02 18.66
CA VAL A 465 -2.12 2.46 18.85
C VAL A 465 -2.15 1.51 20.05
N VAL A 466 -1.76 0.25 19.84
CA VAL A 466 -1.64 -0.75 20.91
C VAL A 466 -0.29 -1.45 20.93
N ASP A 467 0.47 -1.39 19.84
CA ASP A 467 1.84 -1.88 19.77
C ASP A 467 2.70 -0.90 18.96
N ILE A 468 3.88 -0.61 19.49
CA ILE A 468 4.91 0.27 18.93
C ILE A 468 6.18 -0.55 18.83
N SER A 469 6.71 -0.72 17.62
CA SER A 469 7.98 -1.41 17.39
C SER A 469 8.97 -0.44 16.77
N LEU A 470 10.01 -0.09 17.53
CA LEU A 470 11.16 0.69 17.07
C LEU A 470 12.19 -0.23 16.42
N GLN A 471 12.64 0.13 15.22
CA GLN A 471 13.74 -0.56 14.54
C GLN A 471 15.09 -0.25 15.22
N ASP A 472 15.96 -1.25 15.38
CA ASP A 472 17.27 -1.08 16.02
C ASP A 472 18.21 -0.19 15.21
N GLU A 473 18.18 -0.38 13.90
CA GLU A 473 18.95 0.35 12.92
C GLU A 473 18.32 1.72 12.68
N ALA A 474 19.11 2.77 12.88
CA ALA A 474 18.70 4.13 12.53
C ALA A 474 18.48 4.24 11.02
N ALA A 475 17.46 5.02 10.63
CA ALA A 475 17.26 5.36 9.23
C ALA A 475 18.46 6.20 8.73
N PRO A 476 19.07 5.87 7.58
CA PRO A 476 20.13 6.69 6.99
C PRO A 476 19.64 8.11 6.77
N LEU A 477 20.40 9.11 7.23
CA LEU A 477 19.95 10.50 7.13
C LEU A 477 19.88 10.96 5.67
N THR A 478 18.75 11.54 5.28
CA THR A 478 18.52 12.16 3.99
C THR A 478 18.12 13.62 4.17
N ARG A 479 18.52 14.45 3.21
CA ARG A 479 18.02 15.81 3.03
C ARG A 479 16.88 15.76 2.03
N LEU A 480 15.96 16.69 2.17
CA LEU A 480 14.87 16.85 1.22
C LEU A 480 15.37 17.72 0.09
N ASP A 481 15.00 17.38 -1.15
CA ASP A 481 15.28 18.31 -2.24
C ASP A 481 14.59 19.65 -1.96
N PRO A 482 15.32 20.79 -1.94
CA PRO A 482 14.73 22.11 -1.72
C PRO A 482 13.67 22.48 -2.77
N ALA A 483 13.78 21.94 -4.00
CA ALA A 483 12.79 22.11 -5.06
C ALA A 483 11.55 21.21 -4.89
N ARG A 484 11.50 20.37 -3.83
CA ARG A 484 10.33 19.55 -3.52
C ARG A 484 9.10 20.44 -3.30
N GLY A 485 8.14 20.35 -4.21
CA GLY A 485 6.82 20.95 -4.03
C GLY A 485 6.06 20.33 -2.85
N SER A 486 5.29 21.15 -2.13
CA SER A 486 4.33 20.66 -1.14
C SER A 486 3.24 19.85 -1.86
N CYS A 487 3.17 18.54 -1.64
CA CYS A 487 2.11 17.70 -2.18
C CYS A 487 0.79 18.13 -1.53
N THR A 488 -0.09 18.78 -2.30
CA THR A 488 -1.45 19.07 -1.87
C THR A 488 -2.33 17.90 -2.30
N LEU A 489 -2.49 16.93 -1.42
CA LEU A 489 -3.24 15.69 -1.64
C LEU A 489 -4.74 15.98 -1.68
N HIS A 490 -5.14 16.52 -2.80
CA HIS A 490 -6.49 16.95 -3.05
C HIS A 490 -6.65 16.51 -4.49
N ALA A 491 -7.45 15.49 -4.78
CA ALA A 491 -7.79 15.21 -6.16
C ALA A 491 -8.70 16.31 -6.77
N ALA A 492 -8.77 17.47 -6.10
CA ALA A 492 -9.33 18.75 -6.53
C ALA A 492 -8.51 19.98 -6.04
N GLY A 493 -7.25 19.83 -5.62
CA GLY A 493 -6.46 20.95 -5.08
C GLY A 493 -5.16 21.27 -5.83
N PRO A 494 -4.34 22.21 -5.29
CA PRO A 494 -3.44 23.11 -6.03
C PRO A 494 -2.38 22.52 -6.97
N ALA A 495 -2.05 21.23 -6.86
CA ALA A 495 -1.00 20.61 -7.65
C ALA A 495 -1.48 20.31 -9.08
N HIS A 496 -1.14 21.19 -10.03
CA HIS A 496 -1.19 20.89 -11.47
C HIS A 496 -0.05 19.97 -11.90
N HIS A 497 0.03 18.78 -11.33
CA HIS A 497 0.70 17.68 -12.01
C HIS A 497 -0.37 16.88 -12.74
N GLY A 498 -0.90 17.50 -13.82
CA GLY A 498 -1.82 16.86 -14.77
C GLY A 498 -1.22 15.65 -15.49
N LYS A 499 0.06 15.37 -15.28
CA LYS A 499 0.66 14.10 -15.62
C LYS A 499 0.28 13.09 -14.53
N LYS A 500 -0.85 12.38 -14.72
CA LYS A 500 -0.75 10.92 -14.52
C LYS A 500 0.42 10.54 -15.43
N PRO A 501 1.58 10.14 -14.90
CA PRO A 501 2.69 9.81 -15.77
C PRO A 501 2.14 8.81 -16.79
N THR A 502 2.28 9.10 -18.08
CA THR A 502 1.88 8.23 -19.21
C THR A 502 2.61 6.87 -19.19
N TYR A 503 3.40 6.62 -18.14
CA TYR A 503 4.43 5.61 -17.97
C TYR A 503 3.93 4.26 -17.45
N PHE A 504 2.64 4.11 -17.18
CA PHE A 504 2.05 2.79 -16.99
C PHE A 504 0.93 2.65 -17.99
N ALA A 505 1.27 2.15 -19.18
CA ALA A 505 0.32 1.72 -20.22
C ALA A 505 -0.46 0.50 -19.72
N ALA A 506 -1.18 0.63 -18.60
CA ALA A 506 -2.04 -0.42 -18.08
C ALA A 506 -3.10 -0.78 -19.14
N ASP A 507 -3.51 0.18 -19.96
CA ASP A 507 -4.45 -0.03 -21.08
C ASP A 507 -3.96 -1.07 -22.10
N SER A 508 -2.65 -1.39 -22.16
CA SER A 508 -2.13 -2.45 -23.03
C SER A 508 -2.27 -3.87 -22.46
N LEU A 509 -2.71 -3.99 -21.20
CA LEU A 509 -2.98 -5.26 -20.54
C LEU A 509 -4.49 -5.47 -20.39
N ALA A 510 -4.91 -6.73 -20.43
CA ALA A 510 -6.28 -7.11 -20.13
C ALA A 510 -6.70 -6.58 -18.75
N ALA A 511 -7.98 -6.21 -18.63
CA ALA A 511 -8.57 -5.86 -17.35
C ALA A 511 -8.48 -7.03 -16.36
N TYR A 512 -8.57 -6.72 -15.07
CA TYR A 512 -8.58 -7.72 -14.00
C TYR A 512 -9.69 -8.77 -14.24
N ASP A 513 -9.33 -10.04 -14.37
CA ASP A 513 -10.24 -11.19 -14.47
C ASP A 513 -10.18 -12.01 -13.18
N MET A 514 -11.21 -11.85 -12.36
CA MET A 514 -11.33 -12.52 -11.09
C MET A 514 -11.52 -14.05 -11.21
N ARG A 515 -12.13 -14.55 -12.29
CA ARG A 515 -12.26 -16.00 -12.50
C ARG A 515 -10.91 -16.60 -12.85
N TRP A 516 -10.15 -15.93 -13.70
CA TRP A 516 -8.78 -16.33 -13.99
C TRP A 516 -7.90 -16.28 -12.73
N GLN A 517 -8.05 -15.26 -11.89
CA GLN A 517 -7.33 -15.21 -10.62
C GLN A 517 -7.62 -16.40 -9.72
N HIS A 518 -8.89 -16.75 -9.51
CA HIS A 518 -9.24 -17.93 -8.70
C HIS A 518 -8.66 -19.22 -9.28
N ARG A 519 -8.60 -19.36 -10.62
CA ARG A 519 -7.91 -20.50 -11.25
C ARG A 519 -6.44 -20.48 -10.89
N ARG A 520 -5.73 -19.36 -11.04
CA ARG A 520 -4.30 -19.24 -10.70
C ARG A 520 -4.04 -19.56 -9.23
N GLU A 521 -4.84 -18.99 -8.32
CA GLU A 521 -4.74 -19.27 -6.88
C GLU A 521 -4.91 -20.76 -6.57
N ALA A 522 -5.83 -21.45 -7.25
CA ALA A 522 -6.03 -22.89 -7.09
C ALA A 522 -4.86 -23.74 -7.60
N HIS A 523 -4.12 -23.26 -8.62
CA HIS A 523 -2.90 -23.92 -9.11
C HIS A 523 -1.67 -23.64 -8.23
N GLY A 524 -1.76 -22.68 -7.31
CA GLY A 524 -0.66 -22.27 -6.44
C GLY A 524 0.36 -21.40 -7.16
N ARG A 525 1.60 -21.39 -6.65
CA ARG A 525 2.67 -20.54 -7.16
C ARG A 525 3.00 -20.85 -8.64
N PRO A 526 3.11 -19.84 -9.52
CA PRO A 526 3.60 -20.05 -10.88
C PRO A 526 5.03 -20.63 -10.91
N ARG A 527 5.28 -21.51 -11.89
CA ARG A 527 6.58 -22.14 -12.17
C ARG A 527 6.75 -22.25 -13.68
N ASP A 528 7.95 -21.95 -14.16
CA ASP A 528 8.35 -22.19 -15.55
C ASP A 528 9.78 -22.74 -15.59
N PRO A 529 9.96 -24.06 -15.42
CA PRO A 529 11.29 -24.68 -15.45
C PRO A 529 12.02 -24.51 -16.78
N SER A 530 11.31 -24.18 -17.86
CA SER A 530 11.93 -23.93 -19.17
C SER A 530 12.61 -22.55 -19.26
N GLY A 531 12.25 -21.63 -18.36
CA GLY A 531 12.69 -20.23 -18.36
C GLY A 531 12.21 -19.43 -19.58
N ARG A 532 11.20 -19.92 -20.31
CA ARG A 532 10.67 -19.25 -21.51
C ARG A 532 10.03 -17.92 -21.14
N ALA A 533 9.15 -17.90 -20.14
CA ALA A 533 8.48 -16.68 -19.66
C ALA A 533 9.48 -15.63 -19.17
N ARG A 534 10.57 -16.08 -18.52
CA ARG A 534 11.67 -15.20 -18.11
C ARG A 534 12.37 -14.56 -19.31
N ARG A 535 12.75 -15.37 -20.31
CA ARG A 535 13.44 -14.87 -21.52
C ARG A 535 12.54 -13.93 -22.33
N ASP A 536 11.28 -14.29 -22.50
CA ASP A 536 10.28 -13.45 -23.17
C ASP A 536 10.16 -12.10 -22.43
N TRP A 537 10.00 -12.13 -21.11
CA TRP A 537 9.97 -10.90 -20.30
C TRP A 537 11.24 -10.06 -20.42
N LEU A 538 12.43 -10.68 -20.39
CA LEU A 538 13.70 -9.95 -20.52
C LEU A 538 13.78 -9.21 -21.87
N ASN A 539 13.41 -9.88 -22.96
CA ASN A 539 13.39 -9.29 -24.30
C ASN A 539 12.38 -8.14 -24.39
N GLU A 540 11.18 -8.31 -23.82
CA GLU A 540 10.14 -7.27 -23.83
C GLU A 540 10.46 -6.08 -22.90
N ALA A 541 11.11 -6.36 -21.77
CA ALA A 541 11.43 -5.39 -20.73
C ALA A 541 12.74 -4.63 -20.98
N GLU A 542 13.64 -5.13 -21.83
CA GLU A 542 14.94 -4.52 -22.12
C GLU A 542 14.83 -3.01 -22.43
N PRO A 543 13.96 -2.53 -23.35
CA PRO A 543 13.84 -1.10 -23.63
C PRO A 543 13.39 -0.29 -22.41
N ALA A 544 12.45 -0.84 -21.63
CA ALA A 544 11.92 -0.19 -20.44
C ALA A 544 12.97 -0.11 -19.32
N LEU A 545 13.74 -1.20 -19.12
CA LEU A 545 14.85 -1.27 -18.18
C LEU A 545 15.95 -0.28 -18.57
N HIS A 546 16.36 -0.25 -19.84
CA HIS A 546 17.37 0.67 -20.32
C HIS A 546 16.96 2.13 -20.14
N ALA A 547 15.72 2.48 -20.53
CA ALA A 547 15.18 3.82 -20.33
C ALA A 547 15.14 4.20 -18.84
N ARG A 548 14.77 3.24 -17.98
CA ARG A 548 14.71 3.45 -16.53
C ARG A 548 16.08 3.68 -15.92
N LEU A 549 17.07 2.86 -16.25
CA LEU A 549 18.44 3.02 -15.76
C LEU A 549 19.05 4.35 -16.23
N SER A 550 18.80 4.73 -17.49
CA SER A 550 19.24 6.02 -18.04
C SER A 550 18.58 7.22 -17.36
N HIS A 551 17.31 7.10 -16.94
CA HIS A 551 16.61 8.11 -16.15
C HIS A 551 17.23 8.27 -14.75
N LEU A 552 17.46 7.16 -14.06
CA LEU A 552 18.07 7.15 -12.73
C LEU A 552 19.50 7.70 -12.75
N ALA A 553 20.30 7.36 -13.77
CA ALA A 553 21.67 7.87 -13.91
C ALA A 553 21.72 9.39 -14.15
N ARG A 554 20.83 9.94 -14.98
CA ARG A 554 20.73 11.39 -15.20
C ARG A 554 20.33 12.17 -13.96
N SER A 555 19.44 11.58 -13.16
CA SER A 555 19.01 12.16 -11.88
C SER A 555 20.16 12.24 -10.88
N ALA A 556 21.08 11.28 -10.89
CA ALA A 556 22.27 11.28 -10.03
C ALA A 556 23.35 12.30 -10.44
N VAL A 557 23.48 12.63 -11.74
CA VAL A 557 24.48 13.57 -12.26
C VAL A 557 24.07 15.03 -12.06
N ALA A 558 22.76 15.33 -12.09
CA ALA A 558 22.22 16.67 -11.82
C ALA A 558 22.43 17.14 -10.37
N ASP A 559 22.86 16.25 -9.47
CA ASP A 559 23.15 16.53 -8.06
C ASP A 559 24.61 16.93 -7.77
N VAL A 560 25.49 16.95 -8.78
CA VAL A 560 26.93 17.27 -8.66
C VAL A 560 27.29 18.66 -9.23
N GLN A 561 26.31 19.38 -9.79
CA GLN A 561 26.44 20.77 -10.26
C GLN A 561 25.58 21.70 -9.41
#